data_AF-A0A7Y2U9M9-F1
#
_entry.id   AF-A0A7Y2U9M9-F1
#
_cell.length_a   1.000
_cell.length_b   1.000
_cell.length_c   1.000
_cell.angle_alpha   90.00
_cell.angle_beta   90.00
_cell.angle_gamma   90.00
#
_symmetry.space_group_name_H-M   'P 1'
#
loop_
_entity.id
_entity.type
_entity.pdbx_description
1 polymer ?
#
loop_
_entity_poly.entity_id
_entity_poly.type
_entity_poly.pdbx_seq_one_letter_code
_entity_poly.pdbx_strand_id
1 'polypeptide(L)'
;MSDTPTHYSEYIKQGIFIVLILAVSLFGIKSCRKYQNKRDVIIQLTSCASDSAAYEQFYTENAHSNLYKSMYQLYLGVQLGETAPELLKAVLEDDEALFSTEKTSDLPIRKTLIRDSLLSNYDNCVKLGIFDDLGNIEALSKGEAPRIQKGPASGELTIIKTIVPDALLPGVGKLLPNLMISPPPEKPGPNKNARPNNFEIARAKQLTQSLSTAGLIDTDAFRAVSAYYEKLTLESPPNSNP
;
A
#
# COMPACT_ATOMS: atom_id res chain seq x y z
N MET A 1 26.39 -42.56 59.21
CA MET A 1 24.98 -42.26 58.86
C MET A 1 24.99 -40.83 58.34
N SER A 2 24.74 -40.66 57.03
CA SER A 2 24.39 -39.42 56.29
C SER A 2 25.19 -39.22 54.99
N ASP A 3 24.97 -40.09 54.00
CA ASP A 3 25.32 -39.80 52.59
C ASP A 3 24.03 -39.44 51.84
N THR A 4 23.73 -38.14 51.74
CA THR A 4 22.64 -37.62 50.87
C THR A 4 22.81 -36.14 50.50
N PRO A 5 23.83 -35.73 49.70
CA PRO A 5 23.74 -34.44 49.01
C PRO A 5 23.89 -34.49 47.48
N THR A 6 24.20 -35.63 46.87
CA THR A 6 24.56 -35.69 45.43
C THR A 6 23.35 -35.74 44.49
N HIS A 7 22.30 -36.49 44.83
CA HIS A 7 21.16 -36.71 43.93
C HIS A 7 20.31 -35.45 43.68
N TYR A 8 20.15 -34.57 44.66
CA TYR A 8 19.34 -33.35 44.51
C TYR A 8 19.92 -32.38 43.45
N SER A 9 21.25 -32.29 43.35
CA SER A 9 21.94 -31.44 42.38
C SER A 9 21.72 -31.91 40.94
N GLU A 10 21.63 -33.22 40.69
CA GLU A 10 21.43 -33.76 39.35
C GLU A 10 20.01 -33.54 38.83
N TYR A 11 18.99 -33.71 39.68
CA TYR A 11 17.60 -33.41 39.31
C TYR A 11 17.39 -31.92 39.00
N ILE A 12 18.06 -31.02 39.73
CA ILE A 12 18.02 -29.57 39.46
C ILE A 12 18.67 -29.26 38.10
N LYS A 13 19.83 -29.85 37.80
CA LYS A 13 20.51 -29.67 36.50
C LYS A 13 19.68 -30.21 35.34
N GLN A 14 19.07 -31.39 35.48
CA GLN A 14 18.17 -31.96 34.48
C GLN A 14 16.90 -31.12 34.29
N GLY A 15 16.32 -30.60 35.39
CA GLY A 15 15.18 -29.69 35.33
C GLY A 15 15.50 -28.40 34.57
N ILE A 16 16.65 -27.76 34.86
CA ILE A 16 17.11 -26.57 34.14
C ILE A 16 17.36 -26.87 32.65
N PHE A 17 17.94 -28.02 32.34
CA PHE A 17 18.20 -28.44 30.95
C PHE A 17 16.90 -28.65 30.16
N ILE A 18 15.88 -29.28 30.76
CA ILE A 18 14.56 -29.45 30.14
C ILE A 18 13.90 -28.09 29.88
N VAL A 19 13.96 -27.18 30.85
CA VAL A 19 13.42 -25.81 30.69
C VAL A 19 14.15 -25.06 29.56
N LEU A 20 15.48 -25.21 29.44
CA LEU A 20 16.25 -24.63 28.35
C LEU A 20 15.84 -25.21 26.98
N ILE A 21 15.66 -26.53 26.86
CA ILE A 21 15.19 -27.16 25.62
C ILE A 21 13.80 -26.65 25.24
N LEU A 22 12.88 -26.56 26.21
CA LEU A 22 11.54 -26.06 25.97
C LEU A 22 11.58 -24.59 25.51
N ALA A 23 12.41 -23.76 26.14
CA ALA A 23 12.57 -22.35 25.75
C ALA A 23 13.11 -22.21 24.31
N VAL A 24 14.15 -22.98 23.95
CA VAL A 24 14.73 -22.98 22.59
C VAL A 24 13.71 -23.49 21.58
N SER A 25 12.95 -24.54 21.92
CA SER A 25 11.92 -25.11 21.04
C SER A 25 10.78 -24.12 20.79
N LEU A 26 10.26 -23.47 21.83
CA LEU A 26 9.22 -22.44 21.71
C LEU A 26 9.71 -21.23 20.91
N PHE A 27 10.97 -20.82 21.10
CA PHE A 27 11.58 -19.74 20.34
C PHE A 27 11.73 -20.11 18.86
N GLY A 28 12.19 -21.33 18.57
CA GLY A 28 12.30 -21.87 17.20
C GLY A 28 10.96 -21.90 16.48
N ILE A 29 9.90 -22.39 17.14
CA ILE A 29 8.53 -22.42 16.59
C ILE A 29 8.03 -21.00 16.30
N LYS A 30 8.20 -20.07 17.24
CA LYS A 30 7.77 -18.67 17.06
C LYS A 30 8.50 -18.00 15.91
N SER A 31 9.81 -18.22 15.79
CA SER A 31 10.64 -17.65 14.71
C SER A 31 10.24 -18.21 13.35
N CYS A 32 10.04 -19.54 13.26
CA CYS A 32 9.56 -20.19 12.04
C CYS A 32 8.18 -19.67 11.60
N ARG A 33 7.24 -19.55 12.56
CA ARG A 33 5.90 -19.00 12.27
C ARG A 33 5.96 -17.55 11.81
N LYS A 34 6.83 -16.72 12.41
CA LYS A 34 7.05 -15.34 11.96
C LYS A 34 7.57 -15.30 10.52
N TYR A 35 8.52 -16.18 10.18
CA TYR A 35 9.06 -16.29 8.82
C TYR A 35 8.00 -16.73 7.80
N GLN A 36 7.17 -17.73 8.15
CA GLN A 36 6.05 -18.17 7.31
C GLN A 36 5.06 -17.03 7.06
N ASN A 37 4.63 -16.34 8.12
CA ASN A 37 3.71 -15.20 7.98
C ASN A 37 4.29 -14.09 7.08
N LYS A 38 5.59 -13.78 7.21
CA LYS A 38 6.25 -12.79 6.35
C LYS A 38 6.23 -13.23 4.88
N ARG A 39 6.55 -14.49 4.62
CA ARG A 39 6.52 -15.05 3.27
C ARG A 39 5.12 -15.01 2.67
N ASP A 40 4.09 -15.34 3.45
CA ASP A 40 2.70 -15.29 2.99
C ASP A 40 2.29 -13.86 2.63
N VAL A 41 2.66 -12.87 3.45
CA VAL A 41 2.43 -11.44 3.16
C VAL A 41 3.10 -11.04 1.85
N ILE A 42 4.37 -11.42 1.63
CA ILE A 42 5.08 -11.11 0.39
C ILE A 42 4.35 -11.73 -0.81
N ILE A 43 3.99 -13.02 -0.75
CA ILE A 43 3.29 -13.71 -1.85
C ILE A 43 1.96 -13.01 -2.18
N GLN A 44 1.16 -12.69 -1.16
CA GLN A 44 -0.13 -12.03 -1.37
C GLN A 44 0.05 -10.61 -1.93
N LEU A 45 1.03 -9.86 -1.41
CA LEU A 45 1.31 -8.52 -1.90
C LEU A 45 1.89 -8.53 -3.32
N THR A 46 2.71 -9.51 -3.69
CA THR A 46 3.17 -9.74 -5.08
C THR A 46 2.00 -10.03 -6.00
N SER A 47 1.03 -10.83 -5.57
CA SER A 47 -0.19 -11.06 -6.36
C SER A 47 -0.97 -9.75 -6.57
N CYS A 48 -1.19 -8.97 -5.51
CA CYS A 48 -1.89 -7.68 -5.57
C CYS A 48 -1.13 -6.60 -6.35
N ALA A 49 0.20 -6.64 -6.36
CA ALA A 49 1.09 -5.70 -7.02
C ALA A 49 1.60 -6.19 -8.39
N SER A 50 1.06 -7.29 -8.91
CA SER A 50 1.39 -7.80 -10.24
C SER A 50 0.90 -6.83 -11.33
N ASP A 51 1.53 -6.87 -12.51
CA ASP A 51 1.13 -6.03 -13.65
C ASP A 51 -0.35 -6.27 -14.03
N SER A 52 -0.83 -7.51 -14.02
CA SER A 52 -2.24 -7.79 -14.29
C SER A 52 -3.18 -7.27 -13.20
N ALA A 53 -2.77 -7.34 -11.92
CA ALA A 53 -3.55 -6.77 -10.82
C ALA A 53 -3.58 -5.24 -10.86
N ALA A 54 -2.49 -4.61 -11.30
CA ALA A 54 -2.33 -3.16 -11.32
C ALA A 54 -2.91 -2.47 -12.57
N TYR A 55 -2.86 -3.12 -13.73
CA TYR A 55 -3.12 -2.48 -15.03
C TYR A 55 -4.23 -3.13 -15.85
N GLU A 56 -4.57 -4.40 -15.61
CA GLU A 56 -5.43 -5.18 -16.50
C GLU A 56 -6.77 -5.56 -15.87
N GLN A 57 -7.21 -4.79 -14.87
CA GLN A 57 -8.49 -5.01 -14.22
C GLN A 57 -9.66 -4.71 -15.15
N PHE A 58 -10.62 -5.64 -15.24
CA PHE A 58 -11.82 -5.47 -16.06
C PHE A 58 -12.83 -4.51 -15.43
N TYR A 59 -12.94 -4.51 -14.10
CA TYR A 59 -13.94 -3.74 -13.33
C TYR A 59 -13.27 -2.84 -12.29
N THR A 60 -13.84 -1.65 -12.09
CA THR A 60 -13.35 -0.65 -11.11
C THR A 60 -13.42 -1.17 -9.68
N GLU A 61 -14.46 -1.93 -9.36
CA GLU A 61 -14.72 -2.54 -8.06
C GLU A 61 -13.63 -3.54 -7.69
N ASN A 62 -13.12 -4.29 -8.67
CA ASN A 62 -12.03 -5.23 -8.45
C ASN A 62 -10.71 -4.49 -8.18
N ALA A 63 -10.43 -3.42 -8.93
CA ALA A 63 -9.27 -2.58 -8.70
C ALA A 63 -9.31 -1.92 -7.30
N HIS A 64 -10.49 -1.47 -6.89
CA HIS A 64 -10.74 -0.93 -5.55
C HIS A 64 -10.52 -1.96 -4.45
N SER A 65 -11.10 -3.15 -4.61
CA SER A 65 -10.92 -4.27 -3.67
C SER A 65 -9.45 -4.67 -3.57
N ASN A 66 -8.73 -4.71 -4.70
CA ASN A 66 -7.31 -5.01 -4.74
C ASN A 66 -6.46 -3.95 -4.01
N LEU A 67 -6.78 -2.66 -4.16
CA LEU A 67 -6.10 -1.59 -3.43
C LEU A 67 -6.27 -1.76 -1.91
N TYR A 68 -7.49 -2.00 -1.44
CA TYR A 68 -7.73 -2.22 -0.01
C TYR A 68 -7.03 -3.46 0.52
N LYS A 69 -7.05 -4.58 -0.22
CA LYS A 69 -6.29 -5.80 0.14
C LYS A 69 -4.78 -5.55 0.18
N SER A 70 -4.26 -4.72 -0.73
CA SER A 70 -2.85 -4.32 -0.71
C SER A 70 -2.50 -3.57 0.57
N MET A 71 -3.38 -2.67 1.05
CA MET A 71 -3.19 -1.95 2.31
C MET A 71 -3.20 -2.90 3.52
N TYR A 72 -4.05 -3.92 3.51
CA TYR A 72 -4.04 -4.97 4.53
C TYR A 72 -2.71 -5.72 4.56
N GLN A 73 -2.18 -6.16 3.41
CA GLN A 73 -0.90 -6.87 3.37
C GLN A 73 0.27 -5.99 3.81
N LEU A 74 0.30 -4.72 3.41
CA LEU A 74 1.28 -3.75 3.89
C LEU A 74 1.21 -3.57 5.41
N TYR A 75 0.00 -3.45 5.96
CA TYR A 75 -0.20 -3.39 7.41
C TYR A 75 0.36 -4.64 8.11
N LEU A 76 0.03 -5.84 7.63
CA LEU A 76 0.55 -7.08 8.21
C LEU A 76 2.08 -7.16 8.16
N GLY A 77 2.68 -6.79 7.03
CA GLY A 77 4.14 -6.77 6.89
C GLY A 77 4.80 -5.82 7.89
N VAL A 78 4.20 -4.64 8.09
CA VAL A 78 4.67 -3.67 9.09
C VAL A 78 4.52 -4.20 10.52
N GLN A 79 3.41 -4.89 10.85
CA GLN A 79 3.25 -5.56 12.14
C GLN A 79 4.27 -6.69 12.38
N LEU A 80 4.83 -7.26 11.32
CA LEU A 80 5.90 -8.26 11.40
C LEU A 80 7.31 -7.65 11.54
N GLY A 81 7.41 -6.31 11.56
CA GLY A 81 8.62 -5.54 11.82
C GLY A 81 9.41 -5.14 10.59
N GLU A 82 8.80 -5.14 9.40
CA GLU A 82 9.35 -4.49 8.20
C GLU A 82 8.83 -3.04 8.09
N THR A 83 9.47 -2.19 7.30
CA THR A 83 8.82 -0.95 6.84
C THR A 83 8.07 -1.18 5.54
N ALA A 84 7.05 -0.36 5.24
CA ALA A 84 6.31 -0.46 3.98
C ALA A 84 7.21 -0.32 2.72
N PRO A 85 8.21 0.60 2.68
CA PRO A 85 9.17 0.66 1.58
C PRO A 85 10.03 -0.60 1.44
N GLU A 86 10.54 -1.17 2.53
CA GLU A 86 11.33 -2.41 2.51
C GLU A 86 10.51 -3.59 2.00
N LEU A 87 9.25 -3.70 2.44
CA LEU A 87 8.36 -4.76 1.99
C LEU A 87 8.07 -4.65 0.49
N LEU A 88 7.77 -3.44 -0.01
CA LEU A 88 7.52 -3.23 -1.44
C LEU A 88 8.78 -3.42 -2.28
N LYS A 89 9.95 -3.11 -1.74
CA LYS A 89 11.23 -3.45 -2.37
C LYS A 89 11.33 -4.96 -2.59
N ALA A 90 11.10 -5.76 -1.55
CA ALA A 90 11.11 -7.22 -1.65
C ALA A 90 10.03 -7.80 -2.57
N VAL A 91 8.89 -7.12 -2.71
CA VAL A 91 7.78 -7.55 -3.58
C VAL A 91 8.02 -7.25 -5.06
N LEU A 92 8.70 -6.14 -5.37
CA LEU A 92 8.82 -5.62 -6.73
C LEU A 92 10.19 -5.90 -7.36
N GLU A 93 11.24 -6.13 -6.57
CA GLU A 93 12.51 -6.62 -7.09
C GLU A 93 12.36 -8.09 -7.51
N ASP A 94 12.86 -8.43 -8.71
CA ASP A 94 12.83 -9.82 -9.19
C ASP A 94 13.85 -10.67 -8.44
N ASP A 95 13.57 -11.96 -8.26
CA ASP A 95 14.48 -12.91 -7.58
C ASP A 95 15.89 -12.93 -8.21
N GLU A 96 16.03 -12.64 -9.52
CA GLU A 96 17.34 -12.54 -10.20
C GLU A 96 18.18 -11.34 -9.75
N ALA A 97 17.54 -10.25 -9.29
CA ALA A 97 18.21 -9.08 -8.74
C ALA A 97 18.84 -9.36 -7.36
N LEU A 98 18.33 -10.35 -6.62
CA LEU A 98 18.86 -10.75 -5.31
C LEU A 98 20.19 -11.52 -5.40
N PHE A 99 20.50 -12.11 -6.56
CA PHE A 99 21.72 -12.88 -6.80
C PHE A 99 22.75 -12.19 -7.71
N SER A 100 22.41 -11.04 -8.28
CA SER A 100 23.33 -10.25 -9.10
C SER A 100 24.18 -9.33 -8.22
N THR A 101 25.49 -9.37 -8.42
CA THR A 101 26.48 -8.56 -7.69
C THR A 101 26.60 -7.13 -8.22
N GLU A 102 25.76 -6.76 -9.17
CA GLU A 102 25.72 -5.41 -9.75
C GLU A 102 24.73 -4.52 -9.02
N LYS A 103 25.21 -3.34 -8.62
CA LYS A 103 24.46 -2.30 -7.93
C LYS A 103 23.19 -1.91 -8.70
N THR A 104 22.04 -2.07 -8.03
CA THR A 104 20.81 -1.26 -8.17
C THR A 104 20.52 -0.79 -9.60
N SER A 105 19.93 -1.67 -10.41
CA SER A 105 19.14 -1.19 -11.54
C SER A 105 17.92 -0.46 -10.99
N ASP A 106 17.63 0.74 -11.51
CA ASP A 106 16.38 1.42 -11.19
C ASP A 106 15.20 0.52 -11.53
N LEU A 107 14.19 0.47 -10.66
CA LEU A 107 12.98 -0.32 -10.91
C LEU A 107 12.35 0.12 -12.24
N PRO A 108 11.93 -0.83 -13.09
CA PRO A 108 11.15 -0.53 -14.28
C PRO A 108 10.00 0.44 -13.96
N ILE A 109 9.72 1.39 -14.85
CA ILE A 109 8.78 2.49 -14.58
C ILE A 109 7.38 2.01 -14.12
N ARG A 110 6.91 0.88 -14.65
CA ARG A 110 5.65 0.23 -14.22
C ARG A 110 5.70 -0.23 -12.77
N LYS A 111 6.80 -0.85 -12.32
CA LYS A 111 6.98 -1.26 -10.92
C LYS A 111 7.10 -0.03 -10.00
N THR A 112 7.78 1.02 -10.45
CA THR A 112 7.87 2.30 -9.74
C THR A 112 6.49 2.94 -9.52
N LEU A 113 5.64 2.96 -10.56
CA LEU A 113 4.27 3.46 -10.47
C LEU A 113 3.42 2.71 -9.43
N ILE A 114 3.53 1.38 -9.39
CA ILE A 114 2.84 0.55 -8.40
C ILE A 114 3.34 0.87 -7.00
N ARG A 115 4.66 0.87 -6.81
CA ARG A 115 5.30 1.18 -5.52
C ARG A 115 4.82 2.51 -4.95
N ASP A 116 4.92 3.57 -5.75
CA ASP A 116 4.66 4.94 -5.30
C ASP A 116 3.16 5.12 -4.99
N SER A 117 2.27 4.49 -5.75
CA SER A 117 0.83 4.47 -5.47
C SER A 117 0.51 3.75 -4.16
N LEU A 118 1.07 2.55 -3.96
CA LEU A 118 0.84 1.78 -2.73
C LEU A 118 1.39 2.50 -1.50
N LEU A 119 2.57 3.12 -1.59
CA LEU A 119 3.14 3.94 -0.51
C LEU A 119 2.27 5.16 -0.19
N SER A 120 1.82 5.89 -1.22
CA SER A 120 0.95 7.06 -1.02
C SER A 120 -0.38 6.65 -0.37
N ASN A 121 -0.96 5.52 -0.76
CA ASN A 121 -2.20 5.03 -0.18
C ASN A 121 -2.01 4.50 1.26
N TYR A 122 -0.86 3.89 1.55
CA TYR A 122 -0.53 3.46 2.90
C TYR A 122 -0.42 4.66 3.84
N ASP A 123 0.28 5.72 3.42
CA ASP A 123 0.37 6.98 4.16
C ASP A 123 -1.02 7.63 4.37
N ASN A 124 -1.88 7.61 3.36
CA ASN A 124 -3.27 8.06 3.51
C ASN A 124 -4.02 7.24 4.58
N CYS A 125 -3.89 5.91 4.58
CA CYS A 125 -4.49 5.05 5.59
C CYS A 125 -3.99 5.37 7.01
N VAL A 126 -2.68 5.62 7.17
CA VAL A 126 -2.09 6.05 8.46
C VAL A 126 -2.69 7.39 8.91
N LYS A 127 -2.75 8.39 8.00
CA LYS A 127 -3.29 9.72 8.29
C LYS A 127 -4.77 9.70 8.67
N LEU A 128 -5.56 8.83 8.02
CA LEU A 128 -6.99 8.64 8.29
C LEU A 128 -7.25 7.74 9.51
N GLY A 129 -6.21 7.19 10.13
CA GLY A 129 -6.32 6.28 11.29
C GLY A 129 -6.97 4.94 10.94
N ILE A 130 -6.90 4.51 9.68
CA ILE A 130 -7.55 3.26 9.22
C ILE A 130 -7.01 2.06 9.99
N PHE A 131 -5.70 2.03 10.24
CA PHE A 131 -5.04 0.91 10.93
C PHE A 131 -5.24 0.88 12.45
N ASP A 132 -5.89 1.89 13.03
CA ASP A 132 -6.09 1.99 14.49
C ASP A 132 -7.30 1.17 14.98
N ASP A 133 -8.13 0.65 14.06
CA ASP A 133 -9.36 -0.07 14.37
C ASP A 133 -9.35 -1.49 13.77
N LEU A 134 -9.67 -2.50 14.58
CA LEU A 134 -9.67 -3.90 14.16
C LEU A 134 -10.75 -4.20 13.10
N GLY A 135 -11.91 -3.53 13.17
CA GLY A 135 -12.97 -3.67 12.17
C GLY A 135 -12.53 -3.17 10.79
N ASN A 136 -11.74 -2.09 10.76
CA ASN A 136 -11.11 -1.61 9.53
C ASN A 136 -10.07 -2.58 8.99
N ILE A 137 -9.25 -3.20 9.84
CA ILE A 137 -8.30 -4.23 9.40
C ILE A 137 -9.04 -5.40 8.75
N GLU A 138 -10.15 -5.84 9.35
CA GLU A 138 -10.99 -6.88 8.77
C GLU A 138 -11.62 -6.44 7.43
N ALA A 139 -12.14 -5.22 7.34
CA ALA A 139 -12.69 -4.66 6.09
C ALA A 139 -11.62 -4.64 4.98
N LEU A 140 -10.41 -4.16 5.27
CA LEU A 140 -9.31 -4.16 4.31
C LEU A 140 -8.96 -5.58 3.84
N SER A 141 -8.97 -6.57 4.73
CA SER A 141 -8.70 -7.97 4.36
C SER A 141 -9.70 -8.54 3.36
N LYS A 142 -10.96 -8.09 3.44
CA LYS A 142 -12.04 -8.45 2.49
C LYS A 142 -12.03 -7.58 1.23
N GLY A 143 -11.25 -6.50 1.22
CA GLY A 143 -11.22 -5.51 0.14
C GLY A 143 -12.44 -4.60 0.17
N GLU A 144 -12.97 -4.32 1.34
CA GLU A 144 -14.11 -3.45 1.60
C GLU A 144 -13.63 -2.07 2.09
N ALA A 145 -14.46 -1.05 1.92
CA ALA A 145 -14.14 0.31 2.37
C ALA A 145 -14.11 0.39 3.91
N PRO A 146 -12.99 0.78 4.53
CA PRO A 146 -12.91 0.99 5.97
C PRO A 146 -13.56 2.32 6.40
N ARG A 147 -13.79 2.47 7.70
CA ARG A 147 -14.24 3.74 8.33
C ARG A 147 -13.05 4.60 8.75
N ILE A 148 -13.16 5.90 8.57
CA ILE A 148 -12.14 6.87 8.97
C ILE A 148 -12.18 7.04 10.49
N GLN A 149 -11.01 7.02 11.13
CA GLN A 149 -10.91 7.19 12.59
C GLN A 149 -10.40 8.58 12.97
N LYS A 150 -9.56 9.19 12.12
CA LYS A 150 -8.93 10.50 12.38
C LYS A 150 -9.34 11.56 11.36
N GLY A 151 -9.52 12.79 11.85
CA GLY A 151 -9.78 13.97 11.02
C GLY A 151 -11.27 14.34 10.89
N PRO A 152 -11.60 15.33 10.05
CA PRO A 152 -12.94 15.92 9.96
C PRO A 152 -14.04 14.96 9.52
N ALA A 153 -13.70 13.92 8.76
CA ALA A 153 -14.63 12.91 8.24
C ALA A 153 -14.66 11.63 9.11
N SER A 154 -14.27 11.70 10.38
CA SER A 154 -14.26 10.54 11.29
C SER A 154 -15.65 9.90 11.40
N GLY A 155 -15.70 8.57 11.36
CA GLY A 155 -16.92 7.75 11.33
C GLY A 155 -17.47 7.44 9.93
N GLU A 156 -17.07 8.21 8.90
CA GLU A 156 -17.49 8.00 7.52
C GLU A 156 -16.68 6.89 6.83
N LEU A 157 -17.24 6.28 5.78
CA LEU A 157 -16.52 5.31 4.95
C LEU A 157 -15.54 6.02 4.01
N THR A 158 -14.35 5.46 3.82
CA THR A 158 -13.43 5.95 2.80
C THR A 158 -14.01 5.74 1.41
N ILE A 159 -13.60 6.60 0.48
CA ILE A 159 -13.85 6.41 -0.95
C ILE A 159 -12.52 6.30 -1.69
N ILE A 160 -12.54 5.65 -2.85
CA ILE A 160 -11.43 5.66 -3.78
C ILE A 160 -11.71 6.75 -4.82
N LYS A 161 -10.88 7.79 -4.79
CA LYS A 161 -10.83 8.84 -5.83
C LYS A 161 -9.83 8.43 -6.91
N THR A 162 -10.02 8.99 -8.08
CA THR A 162 -9.05 8.91 -9.18
C THR A 162 -8.26 10.20 -9.26
N ILE A 163 -6.95 10.10 -9.57
CA ILE A 163 -6.08 11.26 -9.78
C ILE A 163 -6.41 11.92 -11.11
N VAL A 164 -6.52 11.11 -12.16
CA VAL A 164 -7.03 11.48 -13.48
C VAL A 164 -8.45 10.92 -13.61
N PRO A 165 -9.46 11.75 -13.88
CA PRO A 165 -10.84 11.31 -14.01
C PRO A 165 -11.05 10.51 -15.30
N ASP A 166 -11.91 9.49 -15.23
CA ASP A 166 -12.23 8.60 -16.36
C ASP A 166 -12.84 9.35 -17.55
N ALA A 167 -13.53 10.47 -17.29
CA ALA A 167 -14.07 11.35 -18.32
C ALA A 167 -12.99 11.98 -19.21
N LEU A 168 -11.75 12.12 -18.73
CA LEU A 168 -10.62 12.62 -19.53
C LEU A 168 -9.83 11.50 -20.18
N LEU A 169 -9.77 10.32 -19.54
CA LEU A 169 -9.00 9.18 -20.00
C LEU A 169 -9.77 7.89 -19.69
N PRO A 170 -10.58 7.38 -20.63
CA PRO A 170 -11.41 6.21 -20.39
C PRO A 170 -10.60 4.98 -19.97
N GLY A 171 -11.06 4.29 -18.92
CA GLY A 171 -10.42 3.08 -18.38
C GLY A 171 -9.32 3.37 -17.35
N VAL A 172 -8.88 4.62 -17.18
CA VAL A 172 -7.86 4.99 -16.17
C VAL A 172 -8.35 4.74 -14.74
N GLY A 173 -9.66 4.72 -14.52
CA GLY A 173 -10.26 4.41 -13.21
C GLY A 173 -10.01 2.97 -12.73
N LYS A 174 -9.42 2.12 -13.56
CA LYS A 174 -9.08 0.73 -13.22
C LYS A 174 -7.60 0.52 -12.91
N LEU A 175 -6.76 1.53 -13.19
CA LEU A 175 -5.32 1.45 -13.00
C LEU A 175 -4.97 1.76 -11.54
N LEU A 176 -4.32 0.84 -10.85
CA LEU A 176 -3.90 1.00 -9.46
C LEU A 176 -3.11 2.30 -9.21
N PRO A 177 -2.19 2.76 -10.11
CA PRO A 177 -1.49 4.02 -9.91
C PRO A 177 -2.37 5.28 -9.93
N ASN A 178 -3.58 5.16 -10.47
CA ASN A 178 -4.54 6.26 -10.53
C ASN A 178 -5.47 6.32 -9.33
N LEU A 179 -5.46 5.30 -8.46
CA LEU A 179 -6.39 5.18 -7.33
C LEU A 179 -5.83 5.81 -6.05
N MET A 180 -6.71 6.49 -5.31
CA MET A 180 -6.37 7.13 -4.03
C MET A 180 -7.47 6.94 -2.99
N ILE A 181 -7.13 6.29 -1.88
CA ILE A 181 -7.96 6.22 -0.67
C ILE A 181 -8.04 7.62 -0.08
N SER A 182 -9.26 8.10 0.14
CA SER A 182 -9.52 9.47 0.56
C SER A 182 -10.81 9.56 1.37
N PRO A 183 -10.99 10.65 2.15
CA PRO A 183 -12.29 10.94 2.72
C PRO A 183 -13.32 11.23 1.62
N PRO A 184 -14.61 10.95 1.88
CA PRO A 184 -15.67 11.39 1.01
C PRO A 184 -15.59 12.92 0.82
N PRO A 185 -16.04 13.44 -0.34
CA PRO A 185 -16.11 14.87 -0.51
C PRO A 185 -16.99 15.46 0.59
N GLU A 186 -16.57 16.59 1.18
CA GLU A 186 -17.42 17.36 2.08
C GLU A 186 -18.77 17.60 1.39
N LYS A 187 -19.87 17.44 2.14
CA LYS A 187 -21.24 17.63 1.62
C LYS A 187 -21.26 18.91 0.77
N PRO A 188 -21.79 18.86 -0.47
CA PRO A 188 -21.60 19.93 -1.42
C PRO A 188 -22.16 21.23 -0.85
N GLY A 189 -21.27 22.17 -0.55
CA GLY A 189 -21.61 23.58 -0.66
C GLY A 189 -22.05 23.89 -2.10
N PRO A 190 -22.58 25.09 -2.39
CA PRO A 190 -23.21 25.41 -3.67
C PRO A 190 -22.32 25.22 -4.92
N ASN A 191 -21.01 25.03 -4.77
CA ASN A 191 -20.09 24.68 -5.86
C ASN A 191 -19.86 23.16 -5.95
N LYS A 192 -20.76 22.47 -6.66
CA LYS A 192 -20.61 21.04 -7.04
C LYS A 192 -19.42 20.75 -7.97
N ASN A 193 -18.73 21.78 -8.46
CA ASN A 193 -17.57 21.71 -9.33
C ASN A 193 -16.40 22.51 -8.73
N ALA A 194 -15.91 22.09 -7.55
CA ALA A 194 -14.65 22.64 -7.04
C ALA A 194 -13.55 22.30 -8.06
N ARG A 195 -12.98 23.34 -8.68
CA ARG A 195 -11.86 23.21 -9.61
C ARG A 195 -10.70 22.51 -8.89
N PRO A 196 -10.00 21.54 -9.53
CA PRO A 196 -8.85 20.91 -8.91
C PRO A 196 -7.80 21.98 -8.56
N ASN A 197 -7.19 21.86 -7.40
CA ASN A 197 -6.16 22.80 -6.96
C ASN A 197 -4.82 22.56 -7.70
N ASN A 198 -3.87 23.49 -7.57
CA ASN A 198 -2.58 23.40 -8.28
C ASN A 198 -1.80 22.11 -7.96
N PHE A 199 -1.90 21.57 -6.74
CA PHE A 199 -1.26 20.31 -6.37
C PHE A 199 -1.91 19.12 -7.04
N GLU A 200 -3.23 19.07 -7.11
CA GLU A 200 -3.99 18.03 -7.82
C GLU A 200 -3.69 18.07 -9.32
N ILE A 201 -3.63 19.26 -9.92
CA ILE A 201 -3.24 19.45 -11.32
C ILE A 201 -1.80 18.96 -11.56
N ALA A 202 -0.85 19.32 -10.71
CA ALA A 202 0.54 18.89 -10.85
C ALA A 202 0.68 17.36 -10.72
N ARG A 203 -0.01 16.76 -9.73
CA ARG A 203 -0.04 15.31 -9.52
C ARG A 203 -0.65 14.60 -10.73
N ALA A 204 -1.74 15.12 -11.29
CA ALA A 204 -2.37 14.54 -12.46
C ALA A 204 -1.44 14.60 -13.68
N LYS A 205 -0.83 15.76 -13.96
CA LYS A 205 0.14 15.91 -15.06
C LYS A 205 1.32 14.93 -14.93
N GLN A 206 1.90 14.83 -13.74
CA GLN A 206 3.01 13.92 -13.48
C GLN A 206 2.59 12.46 -13.69
N LEU A 207 1.43 12.05 -13.15
CA LEU A 207 0.92 10.70 -13.35
C LEU A 207 0.70 10.42 -14.84
N THR A 208 0.04 11.32 -15.58
CA THR A 208 -0.21 11.14 -17.02
C THR A 208 1.10 10.98 -17.81
N GLN A 209 2.13 11.75 -17.48
CA GLN A 209 3.46 11.61 -18.08
C GLN A 209 4.08 10.24 -17.79
N SER A 210 4.00 9.77 -16.55
CA SER A 210 4.51 8.45 -16.17
C SER A 210 3.73 7.32 -16.82
N LEU A 211 2.39 7.42 -16.94
CA LEU A 211 1.56 6.46 -17.66
C LEU A 211 1.94 6.38 -19.14
N SER A 212 2.19 7.52 -19.79
CA SER A 212 2.62 7.56 -21.19
C SER A 212 4.00 6.93 -21.37
N THR A 213 4.94 7.28 -20.50
CA THR A 213 6.31 6.72 -20.51
C THR A 213 6.31 5.21 -20.25
N ALA A 214 5.36 4.72 -19.45
CA ALA A 214 5.16 3.31 -19.18
C ALA A 214 4.40 2.55 -20.29
N GLY A 215 4.01 3.22 -21.38
CA GLY A 215 3.25 2.63 -22.48
C GLY A 215 1.81 2.23 -22.09
N LEU A 216 1.27 2.80 -21.01
CA LEU A 216 -0.09 2.52 -20.53
C LEU A 216 -1.15 3.39 -21.21
N ILE A 217 -0.73 4.49 -21.82
CA ILE A 217 -1.56 5.36 -22.64
C ILE A 217 -0.79 5.77 -23.89
N ASP A 218 -1.52 6.04 -24.97
CA ASP A 218 -0.92 6.55 -26.19
C ASP A 218 -0.56 8.06 -26.09
N THR A 219 0.21 8.52 -27.07
CA THR A 219 0.70 9.91 -27.13
C THR A 219 -0.44 10.92 -27.31
N ASP A 220 -1.53 10.55 -27.96
CA ASP A 220 -2.65 11.46 -28.23
C ASP A 220 -3.50 11.66 -26.97
N ALA A 221 -3.74 10.59 -26.22
CA ALA A 221 -4.34 10.60 -24.89
C ALA A 221 -3.51 11.45 -23.92
N PHE A 222 -2.19 11.27 -23.90
CA PHE A 222 -1.29 12.10 -23.10
C PHE A 222 -1.41 13.60 -23.45
N ARG A 223 -1.43 13.94 -24.75
CA ARG A 223 -1.58 15.32 -25.22
C ARG A 223 -2.93 15.92 -24.83
N ALA A 224 -4.02 15.16 -24.98
CA ALA A 224 -5.37 15.61 -24.65
C ALA A 224 -5.50 15.96 -23.16
N VAL A 225 -5.00 15.09 -22.27
CA VAL A 225 -5.02 15.31 -20.82
C VAL A 225 -4.12 16.50 -20.44
N SER A 226 -2.93 16.61 -21.06
CA SER A 226 -2.01 17.72 -20.81
C SER A 226 -2.62 19.08 -21.19
N ALA A 227 -3.24 19.16 -22.38
CA ALA A 227 -3.90 20.37 -22.86
C ALA A 227 -5.07 20.80 -21.96
N TYR A 228 -5.86 19.85 -21.45
CA TYR A 228 -6.93 20.12 -20.50
C TYR A 228 -6.41 20.80 -19.23
N TYR A 229 -5.35 20.24 -18.63
CA TYR A 229 -4.78 20.79 -17.40
C TYR A 229 -3.99 22.09 -17.61
N GLU A 230 -3.39 22.30 -18.78
CA GLU A 230 -2.79 23.59 -19.16
C GLU A 230 -3.82 24.69 -19.26
N LYS A 231 -4.95 24.45 -19.94
CA LYS A 231 -6.06 25.39 -20.01
C LYS A 231 -6.57 25.75 -18.61
N LEU A 232 -6.72 24.75 -17.73
CA LEU A 232 -7.09 25.00 -16.33
C LEU A 232 -6.03 25.80 -15.54
N THR A 233 -4.76 25.74 -15.91
CA THR A 233 -3.73 26.55 -15.22
C THR A 233 -3.77 28.00 -15.71
N LEU A 234 -3.99 28.22 -17.00
CA LEU A 234 -4.06 29.55 -17.63
C LEU A 234 -5.31 30.34 -17.24
N GLU A 235 -6.43 29.65 -17.03
CA GLU A 235 -7.71 30.25 -16.61
C GLU A 235 -7.80 30.43 -15.08
N SER A 236 -6.73 30.16 -14.32
CA SER A 236 -6.66 30.44 -12.88
C SER A 236 -5.93 31.77 -12.67
N PRO A 237 -6.57 32.82 -12.12
CA PRO A 237 -5.88 34.09 -11.90
C PRO A 237 -4.71 33.89 -10.92
N PRO A 238 -3.57 34.59 -11.11
CA PRO A 238 -2.47 34.55 -10.16
C PRO A 238 -2.96 35.21 -8.86
N ASN A 239 -2.97 34.45 -7.77
CA ASN A 239 -3.39 34.84 -6.42
C ASN A 239 -4.88 35.18 -6.22
N SER A 240 -5.60 34.21 -5.65
CA SER A 240 -6.68 34.51 -4.70
C SER A 240 -6.53 33.62 -3.47
N ASN A 241 -5.63 34.02 -2.56
CA ASN A 241 -5.98 34.35 -1.17
C ASN A 241 -4.76 34.92 -0.41
N PRO A 242 -4.96 35.93 0.47
CA PRO A 242 -4.01 36.30 1.53
C PRO A 242 -3.93 35.25 2.63
#